data_AF-A0A9D2N124-F1
#
_entry.id   AF-A0A9D2N124-F1
#
_cell.length_a   1.000
_cell.length_b   1.000
_cell.length_c   1.000
_cell.angle_alpha   90.00
_cell.angle_beta   90.00
_cell.angle_gamma   90.00
#
_symmetry.space_group_name_H-M   'P 1'
#
loop_
_entity.id
_entity.type
_entity.pdbx_description
1 polymer ?
#
loop_
_entity_poly.entity_id
_entity_poly.type
_entity_poly.pdbx_seq_one_letter_code
_entity_poly.pdbx_strand_id
1 'polypeptide(L)'
;MLTFYFSLMDTEGQRSRFEKIYRENAVLEAVKNLPVHYRDVFLLKYSLGLTNGEIGELLGLTVSGVKQRVARGKELLRAELTEAGFGIP
;
A
#
# COMPACT_ATOMS: atom_id res chain seq x y z
N MET A 1 9.26 -2.42 -23.31
CA MET A 1 9.31 -1.00 -22.91
C MET A 1 10.12 -0.80 -21.62
N LEU A 2 9.85 -1.53 -20.52
CA LEU A 2 10.68 -1.45 -19.29
C LEU A 2 12.11 -1.99 -19.43
N THR A 3 12.31 -3.07 -20.21
CA THR A 3 13.63 -3.70 -20.44
C THR A 3 14.64 -2.77 -21.13
N PHE A 4 14.16 -1.86 -21.98
CA PHE A 4 14.98 -0.86 -22.64
C PHE A 4 15.43 0.23 -21.65
N TYR A 5 14.55 0.61 -20.73
CA TYR A 5 14.86 1.59 -19.68
C TYR A 5 15.94 1.06 -18.70
N PHE A 6 15.89 -0.22 -18.34
CA PHE A 6 16.92 -0.87 -17.51
C PHE A 6 18.30 -0.96 -18.19
N SER A 7 18.34 -0.99 -19.52
CA SER A 7 19.58 -0.97 -20.33
C SER A 7 20.23 0.41 -20.40
N LEU A 8 19.49 1.49 -20.12
CA LEU A 8 19.96 2.88 -20.16
C LEU A 8 20.42 3.39 -18.78
N MET A 9 20.25 2.61 -17.71
CA MET A 9 20.71 2.97 -16.36
C MET A 9 22.12 2.41 -16.10
N ASP A 10 23.10 3.30 -16.20
CA ASP A 10 24.56 3.03 -16.17
C ASP A 10 25.10 2.54 -14.81
N THR A 11 24.34 2.65 -13.71
CA THR A 11 24.81 2.20 -12.39
C THR A 11 23.78 1.40 -11.62
N GLU A 12 24.26 0.46 -10.81
CA GLU A 12 23.47 -0.32 -9.86
C GLU A 12 22.64 0.58 -8.92
N GLY A 13 23.21 1.73 -8.52
CA GLY A 13 22.52 2.74 -7.71
C GLY A 13 21.30 3.36 -8.39
N GLN A 14 21.34 3.60 -9.71
CA GLN A 14 20.19 4.11 -10.46
C GLN A 14 19.08 3.06 -10.59
N ARG A 15 19.45 1.78 -10.79
CA ARG A 15 18.50 0.65 -10.80
C ARG A 15 17.76 0.49 -9.48
N SER A 16 18.51 0.48 -8.38
CA SER A 16 17.93 0.37 -7.04
C SER A 16 16.96 1.52 -6.73
N ARG A 17 17.32 2.76 -7.09
CA ARG A 17 16.45 3.93 -6.91
C ARG A 17 15.18 3.84 -7.75
N PHE A 18 15.30 3.47 -9.01
CA PHE A 18 14.14 3.31 -9.90
C PHE A 18 13.19 2.22 -9.40
N GLU A 19 13.72 1.06 -9.02
CA GLU A 19 12.91 -0.02 -8.44
C GLU A 19 12.19 0.43 -7.18
N LYS A 20 12.85 1.17 -6.30
CA LYS A 20 12.24 1.72 -5.09
C LYS A 20 11.05 2.63 -5.42
N ILE A 21 11.25 3.61 -6.31
CA ILE A 21 10.19 4.55 -6.72
C ILE A 21 9.03 3.80 -7.40
N TYR A 22 9.34 2.82 -8.25
CA TYR A 22 8.33 2.02 -8.93
C TYR A 22 7.50 1.19 -7.94
N ARG A 23 8.13 0.55 -6.96
CA ARG A 23 7.44 -0.17 -5.87
C ARG A 23 6.59 0.77 -5.01
N GLU A 24 7.13 1.93 -4.62
CA GLU A 24 6.39 2.92 -3.81
C GLU A 24 5.13 3.41 -4.52
N ASN A 25 5.23 3.71 -5.82
CA ASN A 25 4.09 4.11 -6.63
C ASN A 25 3.05 2.98 -6.76
N ALA A 26 3.49 1.73 -6.95
CA ALA A 26 2.57 0.60 -7.04
C ALA A 26 1.77 0.39 -5.75
N VAL A 27 2.43 0.49 -4.59
CA VAL A 27 1.74 0.42 -3.29
C VAL A 27 0.74 1.57 -3.14
N LEU A 28 1.10 2.78 -3.56
CA LEU A 28 0.21 3.93 -3.50
C LEU A 28 -1.04 3.73 -4.37
N GLU A 29 -0.88 3.24 -5.59
CA GLU A 29 -2.01 2.95 -6.48
C GLU A 29 -2.90 1.83 -5.94
N ALA A 30 -2.31 0.76 -5.40
CA ALA A 30 -3.09 -0.31 -4.76
C ALA A 30 -3.91 0.19 -3.56
N VAL A 31 -3.34 1.07 -2.72
CA VAL A 31 -4.08 1.69 -1.61
C VAL A 31 -5.22 2.59 -2.12
N LYS A 32 -5.04 3.30 -3.23
CA LYS A 32 -6.12 4.10 -3.84
C LYS A 32 -7.26 3.23 -4.36
N ASN A 33 -6.95 2.05 -4.91
CA ASN A 33 -7.91 1.11 -5.48
C ASN A 33 -8.70 0.30 -4.43
N LEU A 34 -8.25 0.29 -3.17
CA LEU A 34 -9.01 -0.35 -2.09
C LEU A 34 -10.44 0.21 -2.00
N PRO A 35 -11.43 -0.65 -1.70
CA PRO A 35 -12.75 -0.20 -1.30
C PRO A 35 -12.66 0.82 -0.15
N VAL A 36 -13.52 1.86 -0.21
CA VAL A 36 -13.39 3.07 0.62
C VAL A 36 -13.21 2.76 2.11
N HIS A 37 -13.97 1.80 2.64
CA HIS A 37 -13.94 1.43 4.05
C HIS A 37 -12.63 0.78 4.49
N TYR A 38 -11.90 0.13 3.58
CA TYR A 38 -10.55 -0.38 3.84
C TYR A 38 -9.51 0.71 3.58
N ARG A 39 -9.68 1.55 2.56
CA ARG A 39 -8.77 2.66 2.27
C ARG A 39 -8.68 3.65 3.42
N ASP A 40 -9.83 4.05 3.99
CA ASP A 40 -9.89 5.06 5.05
C ASP A 40 -9.09 4.64 6.29
N VAL A 41 -9.19 3.37 6.71
CA VAL A 41 -8.42 2.88 7.87
C VAL A 41 -6.90 2.91 7.62
N PHE A 42 -6.44 2.77 6.37
CA PHE A 42 -5.02 2.91 6.04
C PHE A 42 -4.57 4.37 6.00
N LEU A 43 -5.34 5.27 5.40
CA LEU A 43 -5.02 6.70 5.36
C LEU A 43 -4.95 7.28 6.77
N LEU A 44 -5.96 7.00 7.60
CA LEU A 44 -5.99 7.48 8.98
C LEU A 44 -4.83 6.91 9.81
N LYS A 45 -4.50 5.63 9.64
CA LYS A 45 -3.44 4.97 10.42
C LYS A 45 -2.03 5.39 10.01
N TYR A 46 -1.76 5.44 8.71
CA TYR A 46 -0.39 5.59 8.18
C TYR A 46 -0.08 7.00 7.70
N SER A 47 -1.07 7.77 7.24
CA SER A 47 -0.87 9.17 6.84
C SER A 47 -1.09 10.13 8.00
N LEU A 48 -2.11 9.89 8.84
CA LEU A 48 -2.43 10.74 10.00
C LEU A 48 -1.90 10.19 11.33
N GLY A 49 -1.34 8.99 11.35
CA GLY A 49 -0.74 8.40 12.56
C GLY A 49 -1.74 8.01 13.65
N LEU A 50 -3.04 7.92 13.34
CA LEU A 50 -4.06 7.65 14.35
C LEU A 50 -3.98 6.21 14.89
N THR A 51 -4.27 6.07 16.18
CA THR A 51 -4.44 4.79 16.85
C THR A 51 -5.72 4.10 16.41
N ASN A 52 -5.83 2.78 16.63
CA ASN A 52 -7.06 2.06 16.30
C ASN A 52 -8.28 2.53 17.12
N GLY A 53 -8.06 3.14 18.29
CA GLY A 53 -9.10 3.75 19.12
C GLY A 53 -9.67 5.01 18.46
N GLU A 54 -8.79 5.97 18.14
CA GLU A 54 -9.17 7.22 17.47
C GLU A 54 -9.83 6.96 16.11
N ILE A 55 -9.32 5.99 15.34
CA ILE A 55 -9.95 5.57 14.07
C ILE A 55 -11.35 4.99 14.33
N GLY A 56 -11.51 4.21 15.40
CA GLY A 56 -12.80 3.64 15.78
C GLY A 56 -13.81 4.72 16.12
N GLU A 57 -13.42 5.70 16.93
CA GLU A 57 -14.25 6.85 17.28
C GLU A 57 -14.64 7.66 16.03
N LEU A 58 -13.68 7.96 15.16
CA LEU A 58 -13.91 8.76 13.95
C LEU A 58 -14.84 8.07 12.93
N LEU A 59 -14.72 6.75 12.79
CA LEU A 59 -15.47 5.98 11.78
C LEU A 59 -16.72 5.29 12.35
N GLY A 60 -17.03 5.45 13.64
CA GLY A 60 -18.15 4.76 14.29
C GLY A 60 -17.95 3.23 14.37
N LEU A 61 -16.71 2.78 14.60
CA LEU A 61 -16.33 1.38 14.67
C LEU A 61 -15.78 1.01 16.04
N THR A 62 -15.90 -0.28 16.40
CA THR A 62 -15.11 -0.82 17.51
C THR A 62 -13.64 -0.97 17.11
N VAL A 63 -12.72 -0.96 18.08
CA VAL A 63 -11.29 -1.25 17.85
C VAL A 63 -11.10 -2.59 17.14
N SER A 64 -11.92 -3.60 17.44
CA SER A 64 -11.92 -4.89 16.75
C SER A 64 -12.33 -4.74 15.27
N GLY A 65 -13.37 -3.94 14.99
CA GLY A 65 -13.80 -3.63 13.63
C GLY A 65 -12.71 -2.92 12.82
N VAL A 66 -11.98 -1.98 13.42
CA VAL A 66 -10.81 -1.33 12.79
C VAL A 66 -9.73 -2.37 12.47
N LYS A 67 -9.38 -3.25 13.42
CA LYS A 67 -8.38 -4.32 13.20
C LYS A 67 -8.80 -5.25 12.05
N GLN A 68 -10.08 -5.64 11.98
CA GLN A 68 -10.60 -6.48 10.91
C GLN A 68 -10.53 -5.78 9.54
N ARG A 69 -10.88 -4.48 9.46
CA ARG A 69 -10.75 -3.71 8.21
C ARG A 69 -9.29 -3.59 7.76
N VAL A 70 -8.36 -3.39 8.69
CA VAL A 70 -6.93 -3.37 8.37
C VAL A 70 -6.47 -4.74 7.86
N ALA A 71 -6.86 -5.84 8.53
CA ALA A 71 -6.48 -7.18 8.11
C ALA A 71 -6.99 -7.51 6.69
N ARG A 72 -8.28 -7.28 6.43
CA ARG A 72 -8.87 -7.50 5.10
C ARG A 72 -8.28 -6.58 4.04
N GLY A 73 -8.01 -5.32 4.37
CA GLY A 73 -7.33 -4.40 3.46
C GLY A 73 -5.93 -4.88 3.10
N LYS A 74 -5.17 -5.44 4.06
CA LYS A 74 -3.85 -6.06 3.78
C LYS A 74 -3.96 -7.26 2.85
N GLU A 75 -4.98 -8.10 3.02
CA GLU A 75 -5.21 -9.26 2.14
C GLU A 75 -5.49 -8.80 0.70
N LEU A 76 -6.33 -7.78 0.51
CA LEU A 76 -6.63 -7.21 -0.80
C LEU A 76 -5.39 -6.58 -1.45
N LEU A 77 -4.63 -5.78 -0.70
CA LEU A 77 -3.38 -5.19 -1.18
C LEU A 77 -2.37 -6.27 -1.57
N ARG A 78 -2.26 -7.35 -0.77
CA ARG A 78 -1.37 -8.46 -1.07
C ARG A 78 -1.75 -9.14 -2.37
N ALA A 79 -3.05 -9.39 -2.60
CA ALA A 79 -3.52 -9.97 -3.84
C ALA A 79 -3.18 -9.09 -5.05
N GLU A 80 -3.55 -7.80 -4.99
CA GLU A 80 -3.31 -6.84 -6.08
C GLU A 80 -1.82 -6.66 -6.40
N LEU A 81 -1.00 -6.54 -5.36
CA LEU A 81 0.45 -6.32 -5.53
C LEU A 81 1.15 -7.60 -6.01
N THR A 82 0.70 -8.78 -5.60
CA THR A 82 1.20 -10.05 -6.12
C THR A 82 0.88 -10.20 -7.61
N GLU A 83 -0.36 -9.89 -8.02
CA GLU A 83 -0.77 -9.91 -9.44
C GLU A 83 0.05 -8.92 -10.28
N ALA A 84 0.36 -7.75 -9.72
CA ALA A 84 1.20 -6.75 -10.39
C ALA A 84 2.72 -7.09 -10.40
N GLY A 85 3.12 -8.27 -9.90
CA GLY A 85 4.50 -8.73 -9.89
C GLY A 85 5.35 -8.17 -8.73
N PHE A 86 4.72 -7.48 -7.79
CA PHE A 86 5.31 -7.01 -6.54
C PHE A 86 5.01 -8.04 -5.45
N GLY A 87 5.67 -9.20 -5.47
CA GLY A 87 5.53 -10.16 -4.39
C GLY A 87 5.88 -9.51 -3.04
N ILE A 88 4.88 -9.21 -2.23
CA ILE A 88 5.06 -8.71 -0.86
C ILE A 88 5.09 -9.92 0.05
N PRO A 89 6.16 -10.12 0.86
CA PRO A 89 6.26 -11.24 1.79
C PRO A 89 5.12 -11.26 2.81
#